data_AF-A0AAU8J9C4-F1
#
_entry.id   AF-A0AAU8J9C4-F1
#
_cell.length_a   1.000
_cell.length_b   1.000
_cell.length_c   1.000
_cell.angle_alpha   90.00
_cell.angle_beta   90.00
_cell.angle_gamma   90.00
#
_symmetry.space_group_name_H-M   'P 1'
#
loop_
_entity.id
_entity.type
_entity.pdbx_description
1 polymer ?
#
loop_
_entity_poly.entity_id
_entity_poly.type
_entity_poly.pdbx_seq_one_letter_code
_entity_poly.pdbx_strand_id
1 'polypeptide(L)'
;MPTRHCIQRQTNSQTNKISARIGNFRFWHQWHLVVHLVVQLVVQLVVHLVVHLVVTENLAEQISNSLKSKITQFFGWGLCLSLVLSPIFAGFPLPGHTAQWPEILQRGTLIVAVKDNLRPLGFRSPDGTLQGLEIDLARRLAAELLGDSNAVKLEPVSNVNRLSVVFNHQVDLAIASVTANRVRSRLVDFSLPYYLDGTALVSKTKVSDVLNRVPSLSSPLSGQKIAVLNGSSTISIIRYHFPAAQLVGVDSYQQGYSLLEAGQATAFAGDASVLTGWVQEYPEYSLLPVQLGTQPLAVVMPKGQQYADLRAKVNQAIAALQADGWLLARTKSWGLPLPPASEK
;
A
#
# COMPACT_ATOMS: atom_id res chain seq x y z
N MET A 1 -42.70 40.61 44.15
CA MET A 1 -42.16 40.97 42.82
C MET A 1 -40.67 40.63 42.75
N PRO A 2 -40.27 39.56 42.04
CA PRO A 2 -38.96 39.55 41.40
C PRO A 2 -38.99 38.77 40.06
N THR A 3 -39.52 39.36 38.99
CA THR A 3 -39.54 38.69 37.66
C THR A 3 -38.90 39.51 36.54
N ARG A 4 -38.52 40.78 36.78
CA ARG A 4 -37.89 41.62 35.75
C ARG A 4 -36.36 41.53 35.69
N HIS A 5 -35.68 41.12 36.76
CA HIS A 5 -34.20 41.04 36.78
C HIS A 5 -33.60 39.76 36.18
N CYS A 6 -34.35 38.66 36.12
CA CYS A 6 -33.82 37.39 35.60
C CYS A 6 -33.79 37.34 34.07
N ILE A 7 -34.79 37.94 33.42
CA ILE A 7 -34.91 37.95 31.94
C ILE A 7 -33.82 38.82 31.30
N GLN A 8 -33.46 39.95 31.94
CA GLN A 8 -32.49 40.90 31.38
C GLN A 8 -31.03 40.41 31.45
N ARG A 9 -30.71 39.50 32.38
CA ARG A 9 -29.40 38.83 32.42
C ARG A 9 -29.24 37.78 31.32
N GLN A 10 -30.32 37.07 30.96
CA GLN A 10 -30.26 36.04 29.92
C GLN A 10 -30.11 36.63 28.52
N THR A 11 -30.76 37.76 28.24
CA THR A 11 -30.63 38.46 26.95
C THR A 11 -29.24 39.04 26.73
N ASN A 12 -28.61 39.61 27.77
CA ASN A 12 -27.23 40.14 27.69
C ASN A 12 -26.17 39.04 27.55
N SER A 13 -26.41 37.83 28.05
CA SER A 13 -25.51 36.69 27.89
C SER A 13 -25.52 36.13 26.45
N GLN A 14 -26.69 36.11 25.81
CA GLN A 14 -26.87 35.65 24.43
C GLN A 14 -26.28 36.63 23.41
N THR A 15 -26.48 37.94 23.60
CA THR A 15 -25.92 38.98 22.69
C THR A 15 -24.39 39.03 22.74
N ASN A 16 -23.78 38.85 23.92
CA ASN A 16 -22.32 38.76 24.05
C ASN A 16 -21.73 37.51 23.39
N LYS A 17 -22.43 36.36 23.43
CA LYS A 17 -21.98 35.14 22.73
C LYS A 17 -22.06 35.25 21.21
N ILE A 18 -23.06 35.96 20.68
CA ILE A 18 -23.21 36.18 19.24
C ILE A 18 -22.16 37.18 18.74
N SER A 19 -21.90 38.26 19.48
CA SER A 19 -20.85 39.25 19.16
C SER A 19 -19.45 38.62 19.12
N ALA A 20 -19.11 37.73 20.07
CA ALA A 20 -17.85 36.99 20.07
C ALA A 20 -17.71 36.01 18.88
N ARG A 21 -18.82 35.39 18.44
CA ARG A 21 -18.82 34.48 17.28
C ARG A 21 -18.63 35.23 15.95
N ILE A 22 -19.17 36.43 15.83
CA ILE A 22 -19.01 37.29 14.63
C ILE A 22 -17.59 37.88 14.57
N GLY A 23 -16.99 38.23 15.72
CA GLY A 23 -15.59 38.67 15.81
C GLY A 23 -14.60 37.60 15.37
N ASN A 24 -14.78 36.35 15.81
CA ASN A 24 -13.95 35.23 15.36
C ASN A 24 -14.11 34.93 13.86
N PHE A 25 -15.30 35.10 13.28
CA PHE A 25 -15.51 34.87 11.85
C PHE A 25 -14.80 35.92 10.98
N ARG A 26 -14.84 37.21 11.36
CA ARG A 26 -14.08 38.27 10.67
C ARG A 26 -12.57 38.10 10.79
N PHE A 27 -12.09 37.62 11.94
CA PHE A 27 -10.66 37.33 12.16
C PHE A 27 -10.16 36.19 11.28
N TRP A 28 -10.91 35.08 11.19
CA TRP A 28 -10.57 33.95 10.32
C TRP A 28 -10.60 34.32 8.83
N HIS A 29 -11.58 35.13 8.42
CA HIS A 29 -11.67 35.59 7.03
C HIS A 29 -10.52 36.54 6.65
N GLN A 30 -10.09 37.41 7.57
CA GLN A 30 -8.89 38.25 7.36
C GLN A 30 -7.60 37.41 7.35
N TRP A 31 -7.49 36.41 8.21
CA TRP A 31 -6.34 35.49 8.23
C TRP A 31 -6.20 34.71 6.91
N HIS A 32 -7.29 34.18 6.36
CA HIS A 32 -7.27 33.50 5.06
C HIS A 32 -6.84 34.43 3.91
N LEU A 33 -7.30 35.68 3.92
CA LEU A 33 -6.90 36.69 2.92
C LEU A 33 -5.40 37.01 2.97
N VAL A 34 -4.84 37.13 4.18
CA VAL A 34 -3.40 37.37 4.37
C VAL A 34 -2.59 36.16 3.89
N VAL A 35 -3.00 34.94 4.22
CA VAL A 35 -2.32 33.72 3.74
C VAL A 35 -2.38 33.64 2.21
N HIS A 36 -3.51 33.97 1.60
CA HIS A 36 -3.67 33.95 0.14
C HIS A 36 -2.77 34.97 -0.56
N LEU A 37 -2.66 36.19 -0.01
CA LEU A 37 -1.75 37.24 -0.49
C LEU A 37 -0.28 36.85 -0.36
N VAL A 38 0.11 36.24 0.76
CA VAL A 38 1.49 35.75 0.98
C VAL A 38 1.84 34.64 -0.01
N VAL A 39 0.93 33.69 -0.25
CA VAL A 39 1.14 32.63 -1.24
C VAL A 39 1.27 33.20 -2.66
N GLN A 40 0.43 34.17 -3.04
CA GLN A 40 0.57 34.84 -4.34
C GLN A 40 1.90 35.58 -4.48
N LEU A 41 2.34 36.30 -3.45
CA LEU A 41 3.63 36.98 -3.45
C LEU A 41 4.80 36.02 -3.59
N VAL A 42 4.78 34.88 -2.87
CA VAL A 42 5.83 33.85 -2.98
C VAL A 42 5.87 33.23 -4.37
N VAL A 43 4.70 32.88 -4.94
CA VAL A 43 4.63 32.35 -6.31
C VAL A 43 5.16 33.36 -7.31
N GLN A 44 4.78 34.63 -7.19
CA GLN A 44 5.22 35.69 -8.10
C GLN A 44 6.72 35.96 -7.98
N LEU A 45 7.29 35.84 -6.78
CA LEU A 45 8.72 35.99 -6.54
C LEU A 45 9.52 34.80 -7.08
N VAL A 46 9.01 33.57 -6.96
CA VAL A 46 9.61 32.36 -7.55
C VAL A 46 9.58 32.42 -9.07
N VAL A 47 8.46 32.86 -9.67
CA VAL A 47 8.37 33.05 -11.13
C VAL A 47 9.37 34.11 -11.59
N HIS A 48 9.49 35.23 -10.88
CA HIS A 48 10.47 36.27 -11.21
C HIS A 48 11.92 35.76 -11.07
N LEU A 49 12.21 34.98 -10.03
CA LEU A 49 13.53 34.40 -9.79
C LEU A 49 13.90 33.39 -10.88
N VAL A 50 12.96 32.54 -11.30
CA VAL A 50 13.15 31.56 -12.38
C VAL A 50 13.34 32.28 -13.72
N VAL A 51 12.55 33.31 -14.02
CA VAL A 51 12.73 34.13 -15.23
C VAL A 51 14.09 34.83 -15.20
N HIS A 52 14.49 35.40 -14.07
CA HIS A 52 15.78 36.06 -13.94
C HIS A 52 16.93 35.06 -14.07
N LEU A 53 16.85 33.86 -13.47
CA LEU A 53 17.84 32.78 -13.59
C LEU A 53 17.98 32.30 -15.05
N VAL A 54 16.85 32.08 -15.74
CA VAL A 54 16.81 31.67 -17.15
C VAL A 54 17.37 32.76 -18.07
N VAL A 55 17.19 34.04 -17.71
CA VAL A 55 17.73 35.18 -18.47
C VAL A 55 19.21 35.42 -18.17
N THR A 56 19.67 35.20 -16.94
CA THR A 56 21.08 35.39 -16.55
C THR A 56 22.00 34.25 -16.95
N GLU A 57 21.49 33.04 -17.17
CA GLU A 57 22.29 31.90 -17.65
C GLU A 57 22.51 31.87 -19.18
N ASN A 58 22.22 32.96 -19.90
CA ASN A 58 22.40 33.02 -21.36
C ASN A 58 23.61 33.86 -21.80
N LEU A 59 24.73 33.73 -21.07
CA LEU A 59 26.07 34.11 -21.54
C LEU A 59 26.93 32.86 -21.76
N ALA A 60 26.51 32.00 -22.69
CA ALA A 60 27.39 31.06 -23.36
C ALA A 60 26.81 30.71 -24.75
N GLU A 61 27.68 30.83 -25.74
CA GLU A 61 27.45 30.70 -27.17
C GLU A 61 26.85 29.36 -27.66
N GLN A 62 26.37 29.41 -28.91
CA GLN A 62 26.08 28.30 -29.84
C GLN A 62 24.70 27.64 -29.80
N ILE A 63 23.68 28.34 -30.34
CA ILE A 63 22.66 27.66 -31.15
C ILE A 63 22.39 28.44 -32.45
N SER A 64 22.65 27.73 -33.54
CA SER A 64 22.55 28.09 -34.97
C SER A 64 21.39 29.01 -35.39
N ASN A 65 21.69 29.89 -36.35
CA ASN A 65 20.78 30.81 -37.04
C ASN A 65 19.59 30.12 -37.76
N SER A 66 19.51 28.78 -37.78
CA SER A 66 18.40 28.03 -38.36
C SER A 66 17.11 28.01 -37.52
N LEU A 67 17.15 28.38 -36.22
CA LEU A 67 15.94 28.38 -35.37
C LEU A 67 15.21 29.72 -35.30
N LYS A 68 15.88 30.84 -35.61
CA LYS A 68 15.30 32.18 -35.46
C LYS A 68 14.15 32.45 -36.44
N SER A 69 14.21 31.95 -37.68
CA SER A 69 13.13 32.20 -38.66
C SER A 69 11.86 31.37 -38.42
N LYS A 70 11.99 30.19 -37.80
CA LYS A 70 10.83 29.33 -37.47
C LYS A 70 10.04 29.83 -36.27
N ILE A 71 10.70 30.53 -35.33
CA ILE A 71 10.05 31.08 -34.13
C ILE A 71 9.30 32.37 -34.44
N THR A 72 9.77 33.19 -35.40
CA THR A 72 9.05 34.41 -35.81
C THR A 72 7.76 34.12 -36.58
N GLN A 73 7.64 32.95 -37.22
CA GLN A 73 6.41 32.53 -37.91
C GLN A 73 5.33 31.98 -36.96
N PHE A 74 5.69 31.52 -35.76
CA PHE A 74 4.74 30.95 -34.80
C PHE A 74 4.00 32.00 -33.94
N PHE A 75 4.53 33.22 -33.84
CA PHE A 75 3.92 34.28 -33.03
C PHE A 75 2.86 35.13 -33.77
N GLY A 76 2.68 34.93 -35.07
CA GLY A 76 1.70 35.68 -35.88
C GLY A 76 0.26 35.17 -35.80
N TRP A 77 0.01 34.00 -35.21
CA TRP A 77 -1.32 33.37 -35.14
C TRP A 77 -1.89 33.30 -33.71
N GLY A 78 -1.22 33.92 -32.73
CA GLY A 78 -1.64 33.94 -31.32
C GLY A 78 -2.61 35.05 -30.94
N LEU A 79 -3.08 35.86 -31.89
CA LEU A 79 -3.76 37.13 -31.62
C LEU A 79 -5.06 37.26 -32.42
N CYS A 80 -5.94 36.25 -32.35
CA CYS A 80 -7.29 36.38 -32.92
C CYS A 80 -8.42 35.54 -32.29
N LEU A 81 -8.24 34.88 -31.13
CA LEU A 81 -9.36 34.15 -30.49
C LEU A 81 -9.52 34.41 -28.99
N SER A 82 -9.33 35.67 -28.59
CA SER A 82 -9.91 36.19 -27.35
C SER A 82 -11.36 36.61 -27.61
N LEU A 83 -12.31 35.66 -27.63
CA LEU A 83 -13.77 35.90 -27.49
C LEU A 83 -14.58 34.59 -27.65
N VAL A 84 -14.52 33.68 -26.67
CA VAL A 84 -15.68 32.86 -26.28
C VAL A 84 -15.60 32.64 -24.78
N LEU A 85 -16.37 33.45 -24.04
CA LEU A 85 -16.74 33.19 -22.66
C LEU A 85 -17.59 31.91 -22.65
N SER A 86 -17.07 30.82 -22.11
CA SER A 86 -17.89 29.65 -21.76
C SER A 86 -17.55 29.20 -20.34
N PRO A 87 -18.48 29.30 -19.37
CA PRO A 87 -18.27 28.77 -18.04
C PRO A 87 -18.69 27.30 -18.02
N ILE A 88 -17.83 26.42 -18.53
CA ILE A 88 -17.99 24.98 -18.34
C ILE A 88 -16.60 24.40 -18.08
N PHE A 89 -16.24 24.33 -16.81
CA PHE A 89 -15.96 23.05 -16.17
C PHE A 89 -15.80 23.38 -14.68
N ALA A 90 -16.89 23.19 -13.94
CA ALA A 90 -16.73 22.72 -12.58
C ALA A 90 -15.78 21.52 -12.67
N GLY A 91 -14.59 21.66 -12.08
CA GLY A 91 -13.76 20.51 -11.78
C GLY A 91 -14.58 19.65 -10.85
N PHE A 92 -15.39 18.75 -11.42
CA PHE A 92 -15.82 17.56 -10.71
C PHE A 92 -14.52 16.94 -10.23
N PRO A 93 -14.27 16.84 -8.91
CA PRO A 93 -13.22 15.95 -8.46
C PRO A 93 -13.54 14.62 -9.12
N LEU A 94 -12.61 14.09 -9.93
CA LEU A 94 -12.71 12.73 -10.42
C LEU A 94 -13.04 11.90 -9.17
N PRO A 95 -14.19 11.23 -9.11
CA PRO A 95 -14.54 10.49 -7.93
C PRO A 95 -13.42 9.47 -7.72
N GLY A 96 -12.73 9.59 -6.58
CA GLY A 96 -11.93 8.49 -6.11
C GLY A 96 -12.81 7.26 -6.11
N HIS A 97 -12.36 6.18 -6.74
CA HIS A 97 -13.02 4.88 -6.73
C HIS A 97 -13.15 4.27 -5.33
N THR A 98 -12.42 4.75 -4.31
CA THR A 98 -12.68 4.33 -2.93
C THR A 98 -13.97 4.94 -2.45
N ALA A 99 -14.98 4.09 -2.48
CA ALA A 99 -16.33 4.46 -2.17
C ALA A 99 -16.62 4.22 -0.68
N GLN A 100 -17.45 5.07 -0.08
CA GLN A 100 -18.10 4.73 1.19
C GLN A 100 -18.96 3.48 0.97
N TRP A 101 -19.30 2.77 2.05
CA TRP A 101 -20.06 1.53 1.93
C TRP A 101 -21.35 1.65 1.06
N PRO A 102 -22.18 2.70 1.20
CA PRO A 102 -23.36 2.88 0.34
C PRO A 102 -23.03 3.01 -1.15
N GLU A 103 -21.92 3.66 -1.49
CA GLU A 103 -21.47 3.86 -2.87
C GLU A 103 -20.97 2.53 -3.48
N ILE A 104 -20.28 1.68 -2.70
CA ILE A 104 -19.87 0.33 -3.14
C ILE A 104 -21.11 -0.53 -3.41
N LEU A 105 -22.09 -0.49 -2.50
CA LEU A 105 -23.36 -1.19 -2.66
C LEU A 105 -24.11 -0.74 -3.92
N GLN A 106 -24.24 0.57 -4.11
CA GLN A 106 -24.92 1.13 -5.28
C GLN A 106 -24.20 0.75 -6.58
N ARG A 107 -22.86 0.74 -6.57
CA ARG A 107 -22.05 0.30 -7.71
C ARG A 107 -22.16 -1.19 -7.97
N GLY A 108 -22.45 -2.00 -6.94
CA GLY A 108 -22.53 -3.45 -7.05
C GLY A 108 -21.19 -4.12 -7.41
N THR A 109 -20.06 -3.45 -7.20
CA THR A 109 -18.73 -4.00 -7.51
C THR A 109 -17.69 -3.47 -6.54
N LEU A 110 -16.93 -4.39 -5.95
CA LEU A 110 -15.78 -4.12 -5.09
C LEU A 110 -14.50 -4.02 -5.93
N ILE A 111 -13.79 -2.90 -5.85
CA ILE A 111 -12.53 -2.67 -6.60
C ILE A 111 -11.37 -2.98 -5.66
N VAL A 112 -10.60 -4.02 -5.97
CA VAL A 112 -9.54 -4.54 -5.10
C VAL A 112 -8.20 -4.51 -5.82
N ALA A 113 -7.24 -3.77 -5.27
CA ALA A 113 -5.86 -3.84 -5.72
C ALA A 113 -5.20 -5.15 -5.28
N VAL A 114 -4.55 -5.84 -6.22
CA VAL A 114 -3.93 -7.16 -6.00
C VAL A 114 -2.55 -7.26 -6.64
N LYS A 115 -1.76 -8.25 -6.20
CA LYS A 115 -0.55 -8.67 -6.91
C LYS A 115 -0.92 -9.57 -8.09
N ASP A 116 -0.11 -9.51 -9.15
CA ASP A 116 -0.21 -10.41 -10.30
C ASP A 116 1.11 -11.15 -10.61
N ASN A 117 2.10 -11.04 -9.71
CA ASN A 117 3.44 -11.57 -9.89
C ASN A 117 4.02 -12.23 -8.63
N LEU A 118 3.17 -12.67 -7.69
CA LEU A 118 3.61 -13.22 -6.40
C LEU A 118 2.88 -14.53 -6.06
N ARG A 119 3.38 -15.65 -6.60
CA ARG A 119 2.87 -16.99 -6.28
C ARG A 119 3.24 -17.37 -4.84
N PRO A 120 2.34 -18.00 -4.05
CA PRO A 120 0.97 -18.39 -4.36
C PRO A 120 -0.10 -17.37 -3.90
N LEU A 121 0.30 -16.15 -3.52
CA LEU A 121 -0.60 -15.12 -2.98
C LEU A 121 -1.47 -14.48 -4.08
N GLY A 122 -0.87 -13.88 -5.09
CA GLY A 122 -1.57 -13.25 -6.21
C GLY A 122 -0.69 -13.24 -7.45
N PHE A 123 -1.07 -14.02 -8.46
CA PHE A 123 -0.26 -14.23 -9.65
C PHE A 123 -1.12 -14.59 -10.87
N ARG A 124 -0.53 -14.48 -12.07
CA ARG A 124 -1.16 -14.95 -13.31
C ARG A 124 -0.86 -16.42 -13.58
N SER A 125 -1.87 -17.19 -13.93
CA SER A 125 -1.70 -18.49 -14.59
C SER A 125 -1.16 -18.31 -16.02
N PRO A 126 -0.71 -19.41 -16.67
CA PRO A 126 -0.24 -19.36 -18.06
C PRO A 126 -1.28 -18.81 -19.06
N ASP A 127 -2.57 -18.95 -18.77
CA ASP A 127 -3.66 -18.39 -19.59
C ASP A 127 -3.94 -16.88 -19.31
N GLY A 128 -3.17 -16.26 -18.41
CA GLY A 128 -3.26 -14.85 -18.05
C GLY A 128 -4.29 -14.52 -16.96
N THR A 129 -5.06 -15.50 -16.47
CA THR A 129 -6.07 -15.27 -15.42
C THR A 129 -5.42 -15.07 -14.04
N LEU A 130 -6.02 -14.20 -13.22
CA LEU A 130 -5.54 -13.95 -11.86
C LEU A 130 -6.02 -15.06 -10.91
N GLN A 131 -5.09 -15.60 -10.15
CA GLN A 131 -5.31 -16.63 -9.13
C GLN A 131 -4.35 -16.50 -7.94
N GLY A 132 -4.61 -17.25 -6.88
CA GLY A 132 -3.86 -17.24 -5.62
C GLY A 132 -4.74 -16.97 -4.41
N LEU A 133 -4.18 -17.12 -3.21
CA LEU A 133 -4.90 -16.92 -1.94
C LEU A 133 -5.57 -15.54 -1.85
N GLU A 134 -4.87 -14.47 -2.25
CA GLU A 134 -5.35 -13.09 -2.16
C GLU A 134 -6.44 -12.80 -3.20
N ILE A 135 -6.41 -13.51 -4.34
CA ILE A 135 -7.46 -13.45 -5.36
C ILE A 135 -8.72 -14.17 -4.89
N ASP A 136 -8.55 -15.36 -4.30
CA ASP A 136 -9.65 -16.11 -3.68
C ASP A 136 -10.30 -15.29 -2.55
N LEU A 137 -9.49 -14.62 -1.73
CA LEU A 137 -9.96 -13.76 -0.66
C LEU A 137 -10.72 -12.54 -1.20
N ALA A 138 -10.25 -11.89 -2.25
CA ALA A 138 -10.94 -10.76 -2.89
C ALA A 138 -12.34 -11.17 -3.41
N ARG A 139 -12.41 -12.31 -4.12
CA ARG A 139 -13.69 -12.88 -4.60
C ARG A 139 -14.60 -13.29 -3.44
N ARG A 140 -14.05 -13.90 -2.38
CA ARG A 140 -14.83 -14.29 -1.21
C ARG A 140 -15.38 -13.06 -0.47
N LEU A 141 -14.59 -11.99 -0.32
CA LEU A 141 -15.09 -10.74 0.27
C LEU A 141 -16.20 -10.12 -0.59
N ALA A 142 -16.11 -10.16 -1.91
CA ALA A 142 -17.22 -9.71 -2.77
C ALA A 142 -18.49 -10.54 -2.56
N ALA A 143 -18.37 -11.86 -2.40
CA ALA A 143 -19.51 -12.72 -2.05
C ALA A 143 -20.12 -12.36 -0.69
N GLU A 144 -19.29 -12.17 0.35
CA GLU A 144 -19.76 -11.83 1.70
C GLU A 144 -20.40 -10.42 1.77
N LEU A 145 -19.88 -9.47 1.00
CA LEU A 145 -20.30 -8.07 1.06
C LEU A 145 -21.46 -7.78 0.10
N LEU A 146 -21.40 -8.30 -1.12
CA LEU A 146 -22.29 -7.95 -2.23
C LEU A 146 -23.18 -9.11 -2.68
N GLY A 147 -23.00 -10.32 -2.12
CA GLY A 147 -23.79 -11.50 -2.47
C GLY A 147 -23.34 -12.23 -3.73
N ASP A 148 -22.29 -11.77 -4.42
CA ASP A 148 -21.75 -12.39 -5.64
C ASP A 148 -20.22 -12.34 -5.65
N SER A 149 -19.58 -13.50 -5.84
CA SER A 149 -18.12 -13.61 -5.94
C SER A 149 -17.54 -12.94 -7.20
N ASN A 150 -18.37 -12.71 -8.21
CA ASN A 150 -17.98 -12.02 -9.45
C ASN A 150 -18.16 -10.49 -9.36
N ALA A 151 -18.77 -9.98 -8.30
CA ALA A 151 -18.91 -8.55 -8.03
C ALA A 151 -17.57 -7.92 -7.55
N VAL A 152 -16.46 -8.30 -8.17
CA VAL A 152 -15.11 -7.82 -7.86
C VAL A 152 -14.37 -7.41 -9.13
N LYS A 153 -13.78 -6.22 -9.11
CA LYS A 153 -12.81 -5.77 -10.10
C LYS A 153 -11.42 -5.85 -9.49
N LEU A 154 -10.58 -6.74 -10.04
CA LEU A 154 -9.22 -6.91 -9.60
C LEU A 154 -8.29 -5.96 -10.37
N GLU A 155 -7.54 -5.14 -9.65
CA GLU A 155 -6.63 -4.15 -10.21
C GLU A 155 -5.18 -4.53 -9.87
N PRO A 156 -4.38 -5.05 -10.82
CA PRO A 156 -2.97 -5.34 -10.57
C PRO A 156 -2.19 -4.09 -10.16
N VAL A 157 -1.37 -4.20 -9.11
CA VAL A 157 -0.56 -3.09 -8.60
C VAL A 157 0.88 -3.48 -8.27
N SER A 158 1.79 -2.52 -8.45
CA SER A 158 3.17 -2.67 -8.04
C SER A 158 3.32 -2.69 -6.50
N ASN A 159 4.45 -3.19 -6.02
CA ASN A 159 4.77 -3.21 -4.60
C ASN A 159 4.80 -1.82 -3.95
N VAL A 160 5.23 -0.83 -4.72
CA VAL A 160 5.38 0.57 -4.28
C VAL A 160 4.01 1.24 -4.19
N ASN A 161 3.10 0.92 -5.11
CA ASN A 161 1.82 1.64 -5.24
C ASN A 161 0.68 1.03 -4.41
N ARG A 162 0.79 -0.20 -3.93
CA ARG A 162 -0.31 -0.92 -3.23
C ARG A 162 -0.93 -0.20 -2.02
N LEU A 163 -0.19 0.71 -1.36
CA LEU A 163 -0.76 1.55 -0.31
C LEU A 163 -1.32 2.87 -0.85
N SER A 164 -0.61 3.50 -1.80
CA SER A 164 -0.99 4.80 -2.33
C SER A 164 -2.28 4.72 -3.15
N VAL A 165 -2.56 3.60 -3.82
CA VAL A 165 -3.84 3.43 -4.54
C VAL A 165 -5.04 3.42 -3.60
N VAL A 166 -4.92 2.90 -2.37
CA VAL A 166 -6.01 2.97 -1.37
C VAL A 166 -6.08 4.37 -0.77
N PHE A 167 -4.92 4.96 -0.44
CA PHE A 167 -4.83 6.29 0.14
C PHE A 167 -5.35 7.40 -0.79
N ASN A 168 -5.02 7.33 -2.07
CA ASN A 168 -5.46 8.27 -3.12
C ASN A 168 -6.86 7.97 -3.65
N HIS A 169 -7.56 7.09 -2.97
CA HIS A 169 -8.90 6.68 -3.28
C HIS A 169 -9.10 6.03 -4.66
N GLN A 170 -8.13 5.29 -5.20
CA GLN A 170 -8.21 4.69 -6.55
C GLN A 170 -8.81 3.27 -6.55
N VAL A 171 -8.91 2.61 -5.39
CA VAL A 171 -9.49 1.27 -5.20
C VAL A 171 -10.15 1.19 -3.82
N ASP A 172 -11.17 0.37 -3.61
CA ASP A 172 -11.80 0.26 -2.29
C ASP A 172 -10.87 -0.39 -1.26
N LEU A 173 -10.17 -1.44 -1.67
CA LEU A 173 -9.32 -2.28 -0.81
C LEU A 173 -8.00 -2.62 -1.53
N ALA A 174 -6.98 -3.02 -0.78
CA ALA A 174 -5.85 -3.76 -1.33
C ALA A 174 -5.60 -5.07 -0.56
N ILE A 175 -5.43 -6.16 -1.32
CA ILE A 175 -5.04 -7.49 -0.83
C ILE A 175 -3.83 -7.89 -1.66
N ALA A 176 -2.65 -7.43 -1.22
CA ALA A 176 -1.45 -7.40 -2.05
C ALA A 176 -0.16 -7.61 -1.23
N SER A 177 -0.12 -8.66 -0.39
CA SER A 177 0.98 -9.03 0.51
C SER A 177 1.42 -7.89 1.45
N VAL A 178 0.45 -7.20 2.06
CA VAL A 178 0.74 -6.04 2.91
C VAL A 178 0.78 -6.44 4.39
N THR A 179 1.97 -6.38 4.97
CA THR A 179 2.15 -6.50 6.42
C THR A 179 1.53 -5.29 7.15
N ALA A 180 0.61 -5.54 8.06
CA ALA A 180 0.08 -4.53 8.97
C ALA A 180 1.16 -4.10 9.97
N ASN A 181 1.44 -2.80 10.04
CA ASN A 181 2.37 -2.24 11.03
C ASN A 181 2.06 -0.78 11.35
N ARG A 182 2.59 -0.30 12.47
CA ARG A 182 2.31 1.05 13.01
C ARG A 182 2.68 2.19 12.05
N VAL A 183 3.72 2.03 11.24
CA VAL A 183 4.16 3.07 10.29
C VAL A 183 3.14 3.18 9.15
N ARG A 184 2.75 2.06 8.55
CA ARG A 184 1.76 2.01 7.47
C ARG A 184 0.36 2.40 7.96
N SER A 185 0.02 2.08 9.21
CA SER A 185 -1.24 2.50 9.84
C SER A 185 -1.39 4.02 9.96
N ARG A 186 -0.36 4.82 9.69
CA ARG A 186 -0.50 6.28 9.59
C ARG A 186 -1.18 6.71 8.29
N LEU A 187 -1.05 5.93 7.22
CA LEU A 187 -1.57 6.24 5.89
C LEU A 187 -2.89 5.51 5.59
N VAL A 188 -2.99 4.26 6.03
CA VAL A 188 -4.12 3.36 5.75
C VAL A 188 -4.65 2.72 7.02
N ASP A 189 -5.77 2.01 6.92
CA ASP A 189 -6.28 1.10 7.95
C ASP A 189 -6.08 -0.36 7.54
N PHE A 190 -6.16 -1.27 8.51
CA PHE A 190 -5.96 -2.71 8.29
C PHE A 190 -7.11 -3.53 8.87
N SER A 191 -7.42 -4.64 8.19
CA SER A 191 -8.32 -5.64 8.74
C SER A 191 -7.64 -6.48 9.83
N LEU A 192 -8.39 -7.39 10.44
CA LEU A 192 -7.82 -8.59 11.05
C LEU A 192 -6.89 -9.29 10.04
N PRO A 193 -5.74 -9.85 10.48
CA PRO A 193 -4.83 -10.53 9.57
C PRO A 193 -5.48 -11.75 8.92
N TYR A 194 -5.40 -11.89 7.60
CA TYR A 194 -5.89 -13.09 6.89
C TYR A 194 -4.83 -14.19 6.82
N TYR A 195 -3.55 -13.84 6.93
CA TYR A 195 -2.43 -14.78 6.92
C TYR A 195 -1.30 -14.25 7.82
N LEU A 196 -0.67 -15.16 8.57
CA LEU A 196 0.50 -14.87 9.40
C LEU A 196 1.75 -15.38 8.70
N ASP A 197 2.40 -14.49 7.96
CA ASP A 197 3.65 -14.78 7.28
C ASP A 197 4.84 -14.71 8.26
N GLY A 198 6.03 -15.04 7.80
CA GLY A 198 7.26 -14.93 8.59
C GLY A 198 8.47 -15.19 7.71
N THR A 199 9.66 -15.07 8.26
CA THR A 199 10.88 -15.47 7.56
C THR A 199 11.02 -16.99 7.60
N ALA A 200 11.16 -17.62 6.44
CA ALA A 200 11.56 -19.03 6.33
C ALA A 200 12.89 -19.14 5.59
N LEU A 201 13.37 -20.38 5.47
CA LEU A 201 14.54 -20.72 4.67
C LEU A 201 14.17 -21.81 3.67
N VAL A 202 14.74 -21.72 2.47
CA VAL A 202 14.64 -22.74 1.43
C VAL A 202 16.02 -23.35 1.16
N SER A 203 16.08 -24.66 0.96
CA SER A 203 17.31 -25.39 0.63
C SER A 203 17.02 -26.58 -0.28
N LYS A 204 18.00 -27.03 -1.06
CA LYS A 204 17.94 -28.29 -1.82
C LYS A 204 18.00 -29.53 -0.92
N THR A 205 18.53 -29.38 0.29
CA THR A 205 18.61 -30.52 1.22
C THR A 205 17.21 -30.84 1.73
N LYS A 206 16.74 -32.07 1.49
CA LYS A 206 15.41 -32.50 1.92
C LYS A 206 15.27 -32.34 3.43
N VAL A 207 14.10 -31.89 3.87
CA VAL A 207 13.78 -31.68 5.29
C VAL A 207 14.08 -32.91 6.14
N SER A 208 13.90 -34.13 5.60
CA SER A 208 14.26 -35.39 6.26
C SER A 208 15.74 -35.46 6.62
N ASP A 209 16.63 -34.99 5.74
CA ASP A 209 18.08 -35.05 5.96
C ASP A 209 18.56 -33.95 6.91
N VAL A 210 17.80 -32.85 7.02
CA VAL A 210 18.02 -31.79 8.01
C VAL A 210 17.52 -32.22 9.39
N LEU A 211 16.31 -32.78 9.48
CA LEU A 211 15.69 -33.26 10.72
C LEU A 211 16.39 -34.49 11.31
N ASN A 212 16.88 -35.42 10.46
CA ASN A 212 17.65 -36.58 10.90
C ASN A 212 19.05 -36.20 11.43
N ARG A 213 19.53 -34.99 11.13
CA ARG A 213 20.86 -34.53 11.55
C ARG A 213 20.85 -33.71 12.83
N VAL A 214 19.74 -33.05 13.21
CA VAL A 214 19.74 -32.20 14.41
C VAL A 214 18.34 -32.04 15.05
N PRO A 215 18.15 -32.41 16.33
CA PRO A 215 16.91 -32.16 17.10
C PRO A 215 16.66 -30.69 17.50
N SER A 216 17.61 -29.78 17.22
CA SER A 216 17.58 -28.38 17.63
C SER A 216 17.99 -27.47 16.48
N LEU A 217 17.15 -26.47 16.18
CA LEU A 217 17.31 -25.54 15.05
C LEU A 217 18.61 -24.72 15.06
N SER A 218 19.37 -24.70 16.16
CA SER A 218 20.59 -23.89 16.30
C SER A 218 21.87 -24.51 15.73
N SER A 219 21.92 -25.83 15.48
CA SER A 219 23.17 -26.48 15.03
C SER A 219 23.34 -26.75 13.52
N PRO A 220 22.32 -26.89 12.64
CA PRO A 220 22.57 -27.22 11.23
C PRO A 220 22.99 -26.00 10.37
N LEU A 221 22.69 -24.77 10.80
CA LEU A 221 22.95 -23.55 10.05
C LEU A 221 24.14 -22.72 10.57
N SER A 222 24.75 -23.12 11.68
CA SER A 222 25.92 -22.44 12.24
C SER A 222 27.11 -22.53 11.27
N GLY A 223 27.71 -21.40 10.92
CA GLY A 223 28.81 -21.31 9.94
C GLY A 223 28.41 -21.50 8.48
N GLN A 224 27.14 -21.78 8.18
CA GLN A 224 26.66 -21.95 6.80
C GLN A 224 26.48 -20.59 6.11
N LYS A 225 26.60 -20.59 4.78
CA LYS A 225 26.28 -19.42 3.95
C LYS A 225 24.79 -19.38 3.66
N ILE A 226 24.14 -18.29 4.08
CA ILE A 226 22.70 -18.06 3.85
C ILE A 226 22.56 -16.85 2.91
N ALA A 227 21.98 -17.07 1.74
CA ALA A 227 21.65 -16.00 0.81
C ALA A 227 20.44 -15.20 1.32
N VAL A 228 20.50 -13.88 1.20
CA VAL A 228 19.44 -12.94 1.61
C VAL A 228 19.34 -11.79 0.62
N LEU A 229 18.13 -11.30 0.37
CA LEU A 229 17.93 -10.12 -0.47
C LEU A 229 18.50 -8.87 0.21
N ASN A 230 19.30 -8.09 -0.52
CA ASN A 230 19.86 -6.82 -0.04
C ASN A 230 18.74 -5.87 0.38
N GLY A 231 18.89 -5.25 1.56
CA GLY A 231 17.91 -4.34 2.13
C GLY A 231 16.64 -5.01 2.71
N SER A 232 16.56 -6.35 2.73
CA SER A 232 15.42 -7.06 3.32
C SER A 232 15.45 -7.02 4.86
N SER A 233 14.26 -6.95 5.48
CA SER A 233 14.08 -7.16 6.92
C SER A 233 14.49 -8.56 7.37
N THR A 234 14.57 -9.53 6.46
CA THR A 234 15.08 -10.88 6.73
C THR A 234 16.50 -10.87 7.30
N ILE A 235 17.33 -9.88 6.93
CA ILE A 235 18.72 -9.77 7.39
C ILE A 235 18.80 -9.71 8.93
N SER A 236 18.00 -8.84 9.56
CA SER A 236 18.03 -8.69 11.01
C SER A 236 17.46 -9.91 11.74
N ILE A 237 16.42 -10.53 11.17
CA ILE A 237 15.81 -11.75 11.71
C ILE A 237 16.82 -12.90 11.71
N ILE A 238 17.52 -13.12 10.59
CA ILE A 238 18.53 -14.18 10.51
C ILE A 238 19.73 -13.89 11.41
N ARG A 239 20.20 -12.63 11.51
CA ARG A 239 21.28 -12.28 12.45
C ARG A 239 20.92 -12.54 13.91
N TYR A 240 19.66 -12.35 14.29
CA TYR A 240 19.19 -12.60 15.65
C TYR A 240 19.11 -14.10 15.97
N HIS A 241 18.51 -14.90 15.07
CA HIS A 241 18.29 -16.34 15.32
C HIS A 241 19.50 -17.21 14.97
N PHE A 242 20.32 -16.80 14.00
CA PHE A 242 21.49 -17.52 13.51
C PHE A 242 22.71 -16.59 13.45
N PRO A 243 23.20 -16.06 14.59
CA PRO A 243 24.28 -15.07 14.62
C PRO A 243 25.60 -15.58 14.00
N ALA A 244 25.83 -16.90 14.04
CA ALA A 244 27.00 -17.54 13.46
C ALA A 244 26.89 -17.83 11.94
N ALA A 245 25.74 -17.56 11.31
CA ALA A 245 25.60 -17.74 9.86
C ALA A 245 26.32 -16.63 9.07
N GLN A 246 26.89 -17.01 7.93
CA GLN A 246 27.48 -16.08 6.98
C GLN A 246 26.40 -15.62 5.99
N LEU A 247 26.02 -14.34 6.04
CA LEU A 247 25.05 -13.80 5.10
C LEU A 247 25.70 -13.43 3.76
N VAL A 248 25.09 -13.89 2.67
CA VAL A 248 25.46 -13.51 1.30
C VAL A 248 24.34 -12.67 0.72
N GLY A 249 24.62 -11.39 0.49
CA GLY A 249 23.65 -10.46 -0.10
C GLY A 249 23.43 -10.73 -1.59
N VAL A 250 22.18 -10.70 -2.04
CA VAL A 250 21.80 -10.77 -3.46
C VAL A 250 20.78 -9.70 -3.81
N ASP A 251 20.70 -9.34 -5.09
CA ASP A 251 19.80 -8.30 -5.61
C ASP A 251 18.48 -8.87 -6.17
N SER A 252 18.36 -10.19 -6.29
CA SER A 252 17.13 -10.86 -6.73
C SER A 252 17.02 -12.30 -6.23
N TYR A 253 15.79 -12.81 -6.23
CA TYR A 253 15.52 -14.24 -5.98
C TYR A 253 16.24 -15.14 -7.00
N GLN A 254 16.32 -14.72 -8.27
CA GLN A 254 17.04 -15.46 -9.32
C GLN A 254 18.54 -15.56 -9.04
N GLN A 255 19.16 -14.48 -8.58
CA GLN A 255 20.56 -14.52 -8.18
C GLN A 255 20.75 -15.42 -6.95
N GLY A 256 19.81 -15.36 -5.99
CA GLY A 256 19.75 -16.31 -4.88
C GLY A 256 19.70 -17.76 -5.34
N TYR A 257 18.86 -18.06 -6.33
CA TYR A 257 18.72 -19.39 -6.93
C TYR A 257 20.05 -19.86 -7.52
N SER A 258 20.69 -19.03 -8.36
CA SER A 258 21.99 -19.34 -8.96
C SER A 258 23.08 -19.61 -7.91
N LEU A 259 23.08 -18.91 -6.76
CA LEU A 259 24.04 -19.20 -5.68
C LEU A 259 23.80 -20.56 -5.03
N LEU A 260 22.54 -20.97 -4.87
CA LEU A 260 22.20 -22.30 -4.36
C LEU A 260 22.58 -23.40 -5.36
N GLU A 261 22.31 -23.19 -6.65
CA GLU A 261 22.73 -24.10 -7.73
C GLU A 261 24.25 -24.29 -7.78
N ALA A 262 25.00 -23.21 -7.62
CA ALA A 262 26.45 -23.23 -7.64
C ALA A 262 27.09 -23.73 -6.32
N GLY A 263 26.28 -24.10 -5.32
CA GLY A 263 26.78 -24.49 -3.99
C GLY A 263 27.50 -23.36 -3.23
N GLN A 264 27.30 -22.11 -3.64
CA GLN A 264 27.91 -20.93 -3.02
C GLN A 264 27.14 -20.44 -1.80
N ALA A 265 25.88 -20.88 -1.65
CA ALA A 265 25.07 -20.75 -0.44
C ALA A 265 24.35 -22.08 -0.15
N THR A 266 24.09 -22.35 1.12
CA THR A 266 23.44 -23.59 1.59
C THR A 266 21.92 -23.44 1.66
N ALA A 267 21.46 -22.21 1.92
CA ALA A 267 20.05 -21.86 2.01
C ALA A 267 19.82 -20.43 1.55
N PHE A 268 18.59 -20.11 1.17
CA PHE A 268 18.13 -18.74 0.96
C PHE A 268 17.05 -18.43 1.99
N ALA A 269 17.14 -17.26 2.64
CA ALA A 269 16.14 -16.81 3.60
C ALA A 269 15.31 -15.67 3.03
N GLY A 270 14.00 -15.74 3.26
CA GLY A 270 13.01 -14.77 2.77
C GLY A 270 11.64 -14.99 3.40
N ASP A 271 10.65 -14.23 2.96
CA ASP A 271 9.27 -14.40 3.42
C ASP A 271 8.75 -15.81 3.04
N ALA A 272 8.14 -16.50 3.99
CA ALA A 272 7.72 -17.89 3.86
C ALA A 272 6.68 -18.06 2.74
N SER A 273 5.79 -17.09 2.58
CA SER A 273 4.84 -17.04 1.47
C SER A 273 5.54 -17.02 0.10
N VAL A 274 6.61 -16.23 -0.04
CA VAL A 274 7.36 -16.12 -1.31
C VAL A 274 8.17 -17.38 -1.57
N LEU A 275 8.82 -17.92 -0.54
CA LEU A 275 9.57 -19.17 -0.66
C LEU A 275 8.66 -20.39 -0.90
N THR A 276 7.39 -20.32 -0.52
CA THR A 276 6.39 -21.32 -0.93
C THR A 276 6.22 -21.34 -2.45
N GLY A 277 6.12 -20.16 -3.07
CA GLY A 277 6.08 -20.02 -4.52
C GLY A 277 7.34 -20.57 -5.19
N TRP A 278 8.51 -20.31 -4.60
CA TRP A 278 9.77 -20.89 -5.05
C TRP A 278 9.72 -22.42 -5.08
N VAL A 279 9.31 -23.07 -3.99
CA VAL A 279 9.27 -24.55 -3.94
C VAL A 279 8.22 -25.14 -4.89
N GLN A 280 7.14 -24.41 -5.19
CA GLN A 280 6.17 -24.81 -6.21
C GLN A 280 6.75 -24.76 -7.63
N GLU A 281 7.69 -23.84 -7.88
CA GLU A 281 8.38 -23.69 -9.17
C GLU A 281 9.59 -24.60 -9.31
N TYR A 282 10.29 -24.86 -8.20
CA TYR A 282 11.51 -25.67 -8.10
C TYR A 282 11.32 -26.81 -7.08
N PRO A 283 10.68 -27.94 -7.47
CA PRO A 283 10.30 -29.03 -6.56
C PRO A 283 11.48 -29.78 -5.91
N GLU A 284 12.70 -29.57 -6.39
CA GLU A 284 13.94 -30.07 -5.79
C GLU A 284 14.32 -29.33 -4.49
N TYR A 285 13.72 -28.17 -4.24
CA TYR A 285 13.88 -27.41 -3.02
C TYR A 285 12.82 -27.76 -1.97
N SER A 286 13.11 -27.44 -0.72
CA SER A 286 12.14 -27.57 0.37
C SER A 286 12.26 -26.40 1.34
N LEU A 287 11.12 -26.00 1.90
CA LEU A 287 11.10 -25.10 3.06
C LEU A 287 11.62 -25.86 4.27
N LEU A 288 12.56 -25.26 4.99
CA LEU A 288 12.97 -25.78 6.30
C LEU A 288 11.79 -25.64 7.29
N PRO A 289 11.63 -26.55 8.26
CA PRO A 289 10.52 -26.53 9.22
C PRO A 289 10.78 -25.48 10.33
N VAL A 290 11.02 -24.25 9.90
CA VAL A 290 11.27 -23.10 10.76
C VAL A 290 10.61 -21.87 10.15
N GLN A 291 9.85 -21.17 10.97
CA GLN A 291 9.30 -19.87 10.64
C GLN A 291 9.71 -18.90 11.75
N LEU A 292 10.43 -17.85 11.35
CA LEU A 292 11.03 -16.86 12.24
C LEU A 292 10.25 -15.56 12.16
N GLY A 293 9.89 -15.05 13.33
CA GLY A 293 9.06 -13.85 13.45
C GLY A 293 7.64 -14.04 12.92
N THR A 294 6.87 -12.95 12.92
CA THR A 294 5.50 -12.97 12.43
C THR A 294 5.20 -11.65 11.72
N GLN A 295 4.71 -11.75 10.49
CA GLN A 295 4.33 -10.65 9.63
C GLN A 295 2.83 -10.79 9.31
N PRO A 296 1.95 -10.08 10.03
CA PRO A 296 0.51 -10.19 9.81
C PRO A 296 0.13 -9.54 8.47
N LEU A 297 -0.25 -10.34 7.48
CA LEU A 297 -0.79 -9.84 6.22
C LEU A 297 -2.28 -9.52 6.40
N ALA A 298 -2.68 -8.31 6.02
CA ALA A 298 -4.04 -7.81 6.25
C ALA A 298 -4.57 -7.06 5.03
N VAL A 299 -5.90 -7.00 4.92
CA VAL A 299 -6.58 -6.18 3.91
C VAL A 299 -6.33 -4.72 4.24
N VAL A 300 -5.84 -3.97 3.26
CA VAL A 300 -5.64 -2.52 3.36
C VAL A 300 -6.95 -1.82 3.07
N MET A 301 -7.33 -0.90 3.94
CA MET A 301 -8.59 -0.16 3.87
C MET A 301 -8.33 1.35 4.01
N PRO A 302 -9.21 2.20 3.48
CA PRO A 302 -9.09 3.64 3.64
C PRO A 302 -9.26 4.09 5.10
N LYS A 303 -8.54 5.16 5.47
CA LYS A 303 -8.73 5.85 6.75
C LYS A 303 -9.81 6.91 6.65
N GLY A 304 -10.45 7.18 7.77
CA GLY A 304 -11.49 8.21 7.90
C GLY A 304 -12.76 7.64 8.51
N GLN A 305 -13.53 8.48 9.21
CA GLN A 305 -14.76 8.05 9.87
C GLN A 305 -15.82 7.61 8.85
N GLN A 306 -15.81 8.22 7.66
CA GLN A 306 -16.71 7.89 6.56
C GLN A 306 -16.55 6.46 6.01
N TYR A 307 -15.43 5.78 6.33
CA TYR A 307 -15.19 4.39 5.93
C TYR A 307 -15.36 3.39 7.08
N ALA A 308 -15.86 3.84 8.24
CA ALA A 308 -16.03 2.97 9.40
C ALA A 308 -16.90 1.74 9.10
N ASP A 309 -18.01 1.92 8.38
CA ASP A 309 -18.92 0.83 8.02
C ASP A 309 -18.28 -0.20 7.10
N LEU A 310 -17.52 0.25 6.08
CA LEU A 310 -16.77 -0.63 5.19
C LEU A 310 -15.77 -1.47 6.00
N ARG A 311 -15.00 -0.82 6.89
CA ARG A 311 -14.01 -1.51 7.72
C ARG A 311 -14.64 -2.52 8.67
N ALA A 312 -15.77 -2.17 9.28
CA ALA A 312 -16.50 -3.08 10.16
C ALA A 312 -16.95 -4.33 9.41
N LYS A 313 -17.50 -4.15 8.21
CA LYS A 313 -17.96 -5.26 7.36
C LYS A 313 -16.82 -6.16 6.87
N VAL A 314 -15.71 -5.57 6.42
CA VAL A 314 -14.52 -6.35 6.03
C VAL A 314 -13.98 -7.13 7.24
N ASN A 315 -13.87 -6.49 8.42
CA ASN A 315 -13.42 -7.19 9.63
C ASN A 315 -14.35 -8.33 10.04
N GLN A 316 -15.67 -8.12 9.97
CA GLN A 316 -16.66 -9.15 10.26
C GLN A 316 -16.54 -10.32 9.28
N ALA A 317 -16.37 -10.04 7.99
CA ALA A 317 -16.18 -11.07 6.97
C ALA A 317 -14.89 -11.86 7.22
N ILE A 318 -13.75 -11.19 7.46
CA ILE A 318 -12.49 -11.88 7.79
C ILE A 318 -12.64 -12.74 9.04
N ALA A 319 -13.27 -12.24 10.11
CA ALA A 319 -13.51 -13.01 11.32
C ALA A 319 -14.37 -14.26 11.06
N ALA A 320 -15.42 -14.14 10.25
CA ALA A 320 -16.26 -15.27 9.85
C ALA A 320 -15.46 -16.32 9.06
N LEU A 321 -14.63 -15.90 8.10
CA LEU A 321 -13.77 -16.79 7.30
C LEU A 321 -12.65 -17.47 8.10
N GLN A 322 -12.24 -16.86 9.21
CA GLN A 322 -11.34 -17.49 10.17
C GLN A 322 -12.10 -18.54 10.99
N ALA A 323 -13.29 -18.20 11.49
CA ALA A 323 -14.09 -19.06 12.36
C ALA A 323 -14.67 -20.29 11.65
N ASP A 324 -15.08 -20.16 10.39
CA ASP A 324 -15.62 -21.26 9.59
C ASP A 324 -14.53 -22.17 8.98
N GLY A 325 -13.25 -21.80 9.15
CA GLY A 325 -12.11 -22.55 8.66
C GLY A 325 -11.78 -22.34 7.18
N TRP A 326 -12.49 -21.46 6.47
CA TRP A 326 -12.25 -21.21 5.05
C TRP A 326 -10.84 -20.68 4.78
N LEU A 327 -10.36 -19.71 5.59
CA LEU A 327 -9.00 -19.16 5.44
C LEU A 327 -7.93 -20.24 5.65
N LEU A 328 -8.12 -21.10 6.64
CA LEU A 328 -7.21 -22.21 6.92
C LEU A 328 -7.19 -23.20 5.75
N ALA A 329 -8.35 -23.59 5.25
CA ALA A 329 -8.49 -24.51 4.12
C ALA A 329 -7.84 -23.94 2.85
N ARG A 330 -8.08 -22.66 2.54
CA ARG A 330 -7.49 -21.99 1.37
C ARG A 330 -5.98 -21.83 1.49
N THR A 331 -5.49 -21.42 2.66
CA THR A 331 -4.04 -21.32 2.95
C THR A 331 -3.36 -22.67 2.69
N LYS A 332 -3.93 -23.78 3.21
CA LYS A 332 -3.43 -25.13 2.95
C LYS A 332 -3.49 -25.51 1.46
N SER A 333 -4.58 -25.19 0.76
CA SER A 333 -4.72 -25.53 -0.66
C SER A 333 -3.68 -24.84 -1.54
N TRP A 334 -3.23 -23.66 -1.14
CA TRP A 334 -2.16 -22.90 -1.79
C TRP A 334 -0.75 -23.29 -1.30
N GLY A 335 -0.63 -24.30 -0.43
CA GLY A 335 0.63 -24.82 0.08
C GLY A 335 1.35 -23.89 1.07
N LEU A 336 0.70 -22.83 1.54
CA LEU A 336 1.30 -21.86 2.43
C LEU A 336 1.52 -22.45 3.83
N PRO A 337 2.70 -22.25 4.44
CA PRO A 337 2.97 -22.74 5.77
C PRO A 337 2.07 -22.04 6.77
N LEU A 338 1.64 -22.80 7.78
CA LEU A 338 0.90 -22.26 8.90
C LEU A 338 1.89 -21.89 9.99
N PRO A 339 1.67 -20.77 10.71
CA PRO A 339 2.46 -20.49 11.89
C PRO A 339 2.38 -21.69 12.86
N PRO A 340 3.47 -22.00 13.58
CA PRO A 340 3.44 -23.05 14.59
C PRO A 340 2.29 -22.78 15.56
N ALA A 341 1.55 -23.84 15.92
CA ALA A 341 0.48 -23.71 16.90
C ALA A 341 1.07 -23.05 18.15
N SER A 342 0.46 -21.96 18.62
CA SER A 342 0.86 -21.36 19.89
C SER A 342 0.78 -22.46 20.95
N GLU A 343 1.91 -22.85 21.53
CA GLU A 343 1.91 -23.64 22.76
C GLU A 343 0.98 -22.91 23.75
N LYS A 344 -0.11 -23.57 24.11
CA LYS A 344 -1.12 -23.03 25.02
C LYS A 344 -0.60 -23.02 26.44
#